data_AF-A0A356TBQ1-F1
#
_entry.id   AF-A0A356TBQ1-F1
#
_cell.length_a   1.000
_cell.length_b   1.000
_cell.length_c   1.000
_cell.angle_alpha   90.00
_cell.angle_beta   90.00
_cell.angle_gamma   90.00
#
_symmetry.space_group_name_H-M   'P 1'
#
loop_
_entity.id
_entity.type
_entity.pdbx_description
1 polymer ?
#
loop_
_entity_poly.entity_id
_entity_poly.type
_entity_poly.pdbx_seq_one_letter_code
_entity_poly.pdbx_strand_id
1 'polypeptide(L)'
;LATKPGARPGKGRERLLAVAPRIDELIALWLHEGRNMGSMIGRTLKLLDLYGERVLAQAVDALLERGSHDLGALAVLCDQARRPQCVALPLELGDHVPDRDVVPHDLGVYDHD
;
A
#
# COMPACT_ATOMS: atom_id res chain seq x y z
N LEU A 1 26.07 -17.76 -4.96
CA LEU A 1 24.65 -18.20 -5.11
C LEU A 1 23.92 -17.87 -3.83
N ALA A 2 23.07 -16.84 -3.83
CA ALA A 2 22.34 -16.41 -2.65
C ALA A 2 21.16 -17.36 -2.39
N THR A 3 21.25 -18.16 -1.33
CA THR A 3 20.19 -19.05 -0.88
C THR A 3 19.12 -18.24 -0.16
N LYS A 4 17.94 -18.11 -0.79
CA LYS A 4 16.74 -17.57 -0.13
C LYS A 4 16.33 -18.53 0.99
N PRO A 5 16.24 -18.10 2.26
CA PRO A 5 15.68 -18.92 3.31
C PRO A 5 14.20 -19.15 3.00
N GLY A 6 13.81 -20.42 2.85
CA GLY A 6 12.43 -20.83 2.64
C GLY A 6 11.58 -20.38 3.82
N ALA A 7 10.63 -19.49 3.57
CA ALA A 7 9.60 -19.14 4.53
C ALA A 7 8.83 -20.41 4.90
N ARG A 8 8.89 -20.81 6.18
CA ARG A 8 8.09 -21.95 6.68
C ARG A 8 6.60 -21.58 6.53
N PRO A 9 5.79 -22.37 5.79
CA PRO A 9 4.43 -21.98 5.39
C PRO A 9 3.47 -21.59 6.53
N GLY A 10 3.69 -22.03 7.77
CA GLY A 10 2.85 -21.66 8.93
C GLY A 10 3.21 -20.31 9.58
N LYS A 11 4.50 -20.05 9.79
CA LYS A 11 4.96 -18.91 10.62
C LYS A 11 4.59 -17.54 10.03
N GLY A 12 4.61 -17.43 8.71
CA GLY A 12 4.31 -16.17 8.03
C GLY A 12 2.84 -15.79 8.11
N ARG A 13 1.95 -16.75 7.83
CA ARG A 13 0.51 -16.54 7.92
C ARG A 13 0.07 -16.28 9.36
N GLU A 14 0.55 -17.06 10.32
CA GLU A 14 0.24 -16.87 11.74
C GLU A 14 0.64 -15.48 12.24
N ARG A 15 1.83 -14.99 11.84
CA ARG A 15 2.27 -13.62 12.17
C ARG A 15 1.33 -12.56 11.59
N LEU A 16 0.89 -12.73 10.34
CA LEU A 16 -0.05 -11.78 9.73
C LEU A 16 -1.41 -11.82 10.43
N LEU A 17 -1.92 -13.01 10.77
CA LEU A 17 -3.20 -13.17 11.48
C LEU A 17 -3.19 -12.53 12.87
N ALA A 18 -2.07 -12.63 13.60
CA ALA A 18 -1.92 -12.01 14.91
C ALA A 18 -2.00 -10.48 14.86
N VAL A 19 -1.58 -9.88 13.74
CA VAL A 19 -1.51 -8.43 13.55
C VAL A 19 -2.78 -7.87 12.91
N ALA A 20 -3.30 -8.55 11.89
CA ALA A 20 -4.43 -8.12 11.08
C ALA A 20 -5.39 -9.31 10.92
N PRO A 21 -6.39 -9.49 11.80
CA PRO A 21 -7.27 -10.67 11.78
C PRO A 21 -8.00 -10.86 10.45
N ARG A 22 -8.41 -9.77 9.80
CA ARG A 22 -9.09 -9.80 8.50
C ARG A 22 -8.19 -10.17 7.32
N ILE A 23 -6.89 -10.38 7.54
CA ILE A 23 -6.00 -10.92 6.51
C ILE A 23 -6.45 -12.33 6.06
N ASP A 24 -7.22 -13.06 6.87
CA ASP A 24 -7.74 -14.37 6.46
C ASP A 24 -8.74 -14.25 5.31
N GLU A 25 -9.58 -13.21 5.31
CA GLU A 25 -10.47 -12.89 4.18
C GLU A 25 -9.66 -12.63 2.92
N LEU A 26 -8.59 -11.83 3.04
CA LEU A 26 -7.71 -11.49 1.94
C LEU A 26 -6.98 -12.73 1.38
N ILE A 27 -6.54 -13.62 2.27
CA ILE A 27 -5.93 -14.91 1.91
C ILE A 27 -6.93 -15.81 1.17
N ALA A 28 -8.18 -15.87 1.63
CA ALA A 28 -9.23 -16.64 0.97
C ALA A 28 -9.51 -16.11 -0.45
N LEU A 29 -9.53 -14.78 -0.63
CA LEU A 29 -9.68 -14.15 -1.95
C LEU A 29 -8.51 -14.50 -2.88
N TRP A 30 -7.27 -14.38 -2.41
CA TRP A 30 -6.09 -14.76 -3.19
C TRP A 30 -6.08 -16.25 -3.57
N LEU A 31 -6.52 -17.12 -2.67
CA LEU A 31 -6.66 -18.54 -2.93
C LEU A 31 -7.71 -18.79 -4.01
N HIS A 32 -8.86 -18.13 -3.92
CA HIS A 32 -9.94 -18.23 -4.90
C HIS A 32 -9.48 -17.80 -6.30
N GLU A 33 -8.68 -16.75 -6.39
CA GLU A 33 -8.08 -16.28 -7.66
C GLU A 33 -6.88 -17.12 -8.14
N GLY A 34 -6.44 -18.13 -7.38
CA GLY A 34 -5.28 -18.94 -7.74
C GLY A 34 -3.95 -18.18 -7.68
N ARG A 35 -3.84 -17.12 -6.87
CA ARG A 35 -2.60 -16.35 -6.70
C ARG A 35 -1.52 -17.19 -6.01
N ASN A 36 -0.26 -16.85 -6.26
CA ASN A 36 0.87 -17.49 -5.59
C ASN A 36 0.93 -17.11 -4.10
N MET A 37 0.38 -17.97 -3.24
CA MET A 37 0.27 -17.73 -1.80
C MET A 37 1.60 -17.42 -1.12
N GLY A 38 2.68 -18.13 -1.47
CA GLY A 38 4.00 -17.86 -0.91
C GLY A 38 4.50 -16.45 -1.22
N SER A 39 4.25 -15.97 -2.44
CA SER A 39 4.57 -14.60 -2.86
C SER A 39 3.72 -13.56 -2.14
N MET A 40 2.40 -13.79 -2.05
CA MET A 40 1.48 -12.85 -1.41
C MET A 40 1.76 -12.69 0.08
N ILE A 41 1.94 -13.80 0.80
CA ILE A 41 2.34 -13.80 2.21
C ILE A 41 3.71 -13.12 2.37
N GLY A 42 4.69 -13.51 1.57
CA GLY A 42 6.04 -12.97 1.65
C GLY A 42 6.11 -11.46 1.39
N ARG A 43 5.33 -10.94 0.45
CA ARG A 43 5.28 -9.50 0.17
C ARG A 43 4.48 -8.73 1.23
N THR A 44 3.39 -9.31 1.75
CA THR A 44 2.61 -8.70 2.84
C THR A 44 3.44 -8.63 4.13
N LEU A 45 4.25 -9.64 4.44
CA LEU A 45 5.21 -9.58 5.55
C LEU A 45 6.25 -8.48 5.36
N LYS A 46 6.68 -8.19 4.13
CA LYS A 46 7.57 -7.04 3.88
C LYS A 46 6.87 -5.71 4.17
N LEU A 47 5.58 -5.59 3.85
CA LEU A 47 4.79 -4.41 4.23
C LEU A 47 4.66 -4.30 5.75
N LEU A 48 4.44 -5.43 6.45
CA LEU A 48 4.46 -5.48 7.91
C LEU A 48 5.77 -4.94 8.47
N ASP A 49 6.90 -5.44 7.97
CA ASP A 49 8.23 -5.05 8.46
C ASP A 49 8.55 -3.58 8.14
N LEU A 50 8.03 -3.03 7.03
CA LEU A 50 8.29 -1.66 6.59
C LEU A 50 7.42 -0.61 7.31
N TYR A 51 6.13 -0.92 7.51
CA TYR A 51 5.15 0.04 8.00
C TYR A 51 4.72 -0.20 9.45
N GLY A 52 4.97 -1.40 9.99
CA GLY A 52 4.58 -1.80 11.32
C GLY A 52 3.14 -2.32 11.43
N GLU A 53 2.84 -2.91 12.58
CA GLU A 53 1.62 -3.68 12.83
C GLU A 53 0.35 -2.85 12.66
N ARG A 54 0.30 -1.67 13.30
CA ARG A 54 -0.86 -0.79 13.28
C ARG A 54 -1.22 -0.32 11.87
N VAL A 55 -0.22 0.06 11.08
CA VAL A 55 -0.42 0.57 9.72
C VAL A 55 -0.90 -0.55 8.80
N LEU A 56 -0.32 -1.75 8.92
CA LEU A 56 -0.75 -2.89 8.13
C LEU A 56 -2.21 -3.27 8.43
N ALA A 57 -2.59 -3.36 9.70
CA ALA A 57 -3.95 -3.71 10.09
C ALA A 57 -4.99 -2.73 9.49
N GLN A 58 -4.73 -1.42 9.65
CA GLN A 58 -5.59 -0.38 9.07
C GLN A 58 -5.68 -0.46 7.54
N ALA A 59 -4.55 -0.73 6.87
CA ALA A 59 -4.53 -0.84 5.42
C ALA A 59 -5.27 -2.08 4.90
N VAL A 60 -5.22 -3.20 5.62
CA VAL A 60 -5.97 -4.42 5.29
C VAL A 60 -7.48 -4.17 5.41
N ASP A 61 -7.92 -3.54 6.50
CA ASP A 61 -9.33 -3.20 6.70
C ASP A 61 -9.84 -2.29 5.57
N ALA A 62 -9.10 -1.21 5.29
CA ALA A 62 -9.45 -0.27 4.24
C ALA A 62 -9.44 -0.90 2.83
N LEU A 63 -8.57 -1.87 2.57
CA LEU A 63 -8.52 -2.58 1.29
C LEU A 63 -9.79 -3.41 1.08
N LEU A 64 -10.19 -4.16 2.11
CA LEU A 64 -11.36 -5.03 2.07
C LEU A 64 -12.67 -4.22 2.04
N GLU A 65 -12.74 -3.09 2.76
CA GLU A 65 -13.87 -2.15 2.68
C GLU A 65 -14.06 -1.58 1.27
N ARG A 66 -12.96 -1.40 0.52
CA ARG A 66 -12.99 -0.99 -0.89
C ARG A 66 -13.30 -2.14 -1.85
N GLY A 67 -13.53 -3.36 -1.34
CA GLY A 67 -13.78 -4.55 -2.14
C GLY A 67 -12.57 -5.00 -2.96
N SER A 68 -11.36 -4.58 -2.59
CA SER A 68 -10.13 -4.94 -3.28
C SER A 68 -9.36 -6.02 -2.52
N HIS A 69 -8.51 -6.71 -3.25
CA HIS A 69 -7.51 -7.64 -2.73
C HIS A 69 -6.18 -7.48 -3.47
N ASP A 70 -5.98 -6.36 -4.17
CA ASP A 70 -4.73 -6.08 -4.88
C ASP A 70 -3.61 -5.68 -3.91
N LEU A 71 -2.42 -6.23 -4.14
CA LEU A 71 -1.27 -6.00 -3.28
C LEU A 71 -0.65 -4.62 -3.47
N GLY A 72 -0.72 -4.06 -4.69
CA GLY A 72 -0.28 -2.70 -4.97
C GLY A 72 -1.15 -1.69 -4.23
N ALA A 73 -2.47 -1.88 -4.29
CA ALA A 73 -3.43 -1.10 -3.52
C ALA A 73 -3.17 -1.18 -2.00
N LEU A 74 -2.85 -2.38 -1.47
CA LEU A 74 -2.48 -2.53 -0.07
C LEU A 74 -1.24 -1.70 0.31
N ALA A 75 -0.22 -1.67 -0.55
CA ALA A 75 0.99 -0.87 -0.31
C ALA A 75 0.70 0.64 -0.32
N VAL A 76 -0.17 1.10 -1.24
CA VAL A 76 -0.63 2.50 -1.27
C VAL A 76 -1.37 2.86 0.00
N LEU A 77 -2.26 1.99 0.48
CA LEU A 77 -3.00 2.22 1.73
C LEU A 77 -2.07 2.25 2.95
N CYS A 78 -1.03 1.41 2.98
CA CYS A 78 0.01 1.49 4.02
C CYS A 78 0.73 2.84 4.00
N ASP A 79 1.10 3.36 2.81
CA ASP A 79 1.74 4.67 2.70
C ASP A 79 0.81 5.81 3.16
N GLN A 80 -0.46 5.77 2.75
CA GLN A 80 -1.46 6.76 3.15
C GLN A 80 -1.72 6.74 4.67
N ALA A 81 -1.84 5.55 5.27
CA ALA A 81 -2.06 5.41 6.72
C ALA A 81 -0.82 5.79 7.55
N ARG A 82 0.39 5.68 6.98
CA ARG A 82 1.62 6.17 7.62
C ARG A 82 1.74 7.68 7.59
N ARG A 83 1.33 8.33 6.49
CA ARG A 83 1.46 9.78 6.34
C ARG A 83 0.69 10.47 7.47
N PRO A 84 1.31 11.41 8.22
CA PRO A 84 0.52 12.30 9.06
C PRO A 84 -0.53 12.95 8.15
N GLN A 85 -1.78 13.06 8.62
CA GLN A 85 -2.82 13.83 7.93
C GLN A 85 -2.18 15.12 7.44
N CYS A 86 -2.30 15.39 6.14
CA CYS A 86 -1.56 16.44 5.46
C CYS A 86 -1.68 17.74 6.26
N VAL A 87 -0.67 18.03 7.08
CA VAL A 87 -0.56 19.32 7.72
C VAL A 87 -0.12 20.19 6.57
N ALA A 88 -1.03 21.00 6.04
CA ALA A 88 -0.63 22.05 5.12
C ALA A 88 0.44 22.86 5.84
N LEU A 89 1.71 22.62 5.48
CA LEU A 89 2.80 23.44 5.96
C LEU A 89 2.55 24.80 5.30
N PRO A 90 2.33 25.88 6.08
CA PRO A 90 2.20 27.20 5.49
C PRO A 90 3.50 27.50 4.75
N LEU A 91 3.41 27.49 3.43
CA LEU A 91 4.51 27.85 2.55
C LEU A 91 4.44 29.36 2.37
N GLU A 92 5.21 30.10 3.16
CA GLU A 92 5.39 31.54 2.98
C GLU A 92 6.21 31.77 1.71
N LEU A 93 5.54 32.11 0.61
CA LEU A 93 6.18 32.50 -0.64
C LEU A 93 6.70 33.93 -0.50
N GLY A 94 7.91 34.20 -1.00
CA GLY A 94 8.45 35.57 -1.00
C GLY A 94 7.77 36.46 -2.05
N ASP A 95 7.85 37.78 -1.86
CA ASP A 95 7.18 38.81 -2.71
C ASP A 95 7.46 38.71 -4.22
N HIS A 96 8.51 38.00 -4.62
CA HIS A 96 8.89 37.78 -6.01
C HIS A 96 8.11 36.64 -6.68
N VAL A 97 7.32 35.86 -5.92
CA VAL A 97 6.48 34.79 -6.44
C VAL A 97 5.08 35.36 -6.70
N PRO A 98 4.72 35.67 -7.96
CA PRO A 98 3.40 36.18 -8.25
C PRO A 98 2.37 35.07 -8.05
N ASP A 99 1.39 35.30 -7.17
CA ASP A 99 0.23 34.44 -7.06
C ASP A 99 -0.63 34.58 -8.32
N ARG A 100 -0.70 33.53 -9.11
CA ARG A 100 -1.44 33.50 -10.38
C ARG A 100 -2.07 32.13 -10.54
N ASP A 101 -3.37 32.13 -10.81
CA ASP A 101 -4.05 30.95 -11.33
C ASP A 101 -3.43 30.57 -12.68
N VAL A 102 -2.62 29.51 -12.67
CA VAL A 102 -2.02 28.97 -13.89
C VAL A 102 -3.12 28.21 -14.63
N VAL A 103 -3.58 28.75 -15.75
CA VAL A 103 -4.44 28.01 -16.68
C VAL A 103 -3.61 26.88 -17.28
N PRO A 104 -3.94 25.61 -17.02
CA PRO A 104 -3.19 24.50 -17.58
C PRO A 104 -3.33 24.53 -19.11
N HIS A 105 -2.21 24.39 -19.81
CA HIS A 105 -2.25 24.19 -21.25
C HIS A 105 -2.82 22.81 -21.58
N ASP A 106 -3.52 22.72 -22.70
CA ASP A 106 -4.02 21.44 -23.21
C ASP A 106 -2.84 20.51 -23.53
N LEU A 107 -2.76 19.39 -22.79
CA LEU A 107 -1.69 18.42 -22.92
C LEU A 107 -1.90 17.45 -24.10
N GLY A 108 -3.07 17.44 -24.74
CA GLY A 108 -3.36 16.58 -25.89
C GLY A 108 -2.48 16.86 -27.11
N VAL A 109 -1.78 17.99 -27.14
CA VAL A 109 -0.76 18.30 -28.15
C VAL A 109 0.42 17.32 -28.08
N TYR A 110 0.70 16.74 -26.90
CA TYR A 110 1.80 15.79 -26.69
C TYR A 110 1.44 14.33 -26.97
N ASP A 111 0.16 13.99 -27.14
CA ASP A 111 -0.30 12.62 -27.40
C ASP A 111 -0.15 12.19 -28.88
N HIS A 112 0.80 12.79 -29.60
CA HIS A 112 1.16 12.36 -30.96
C HIS A 112 2.28 11.31 -30.88
N ASP A 113 1.92 10.06 -30.61
CA ASP A 113 2.70 8.84 -30.93
C ASP A 113 1.79 7.63 -31.20
#